data_AF-A0A6P0VYA9-F1
#
_entry.id   AF-A0A6P0VYA9-F1
#
_cell.length_a   1.000
_cell.length_b   1.000
_cell.length_c   1.000
_cell.angle_alpha   90.00
_cell.angle_beta   90.00
_cell.angle_gamma   90.00
#
_symmetry.space_group_name_H-M   'P 1'
#
loop_
_entity.id
_entity.type
_entity.pdbx_description
1 polymer ?
#
loop_
_entity_poly.entity_id
_entity_poly.type
_entity_poly.pdbx_seq_one_letter_code
_entity_poly.pdbx_strand_id
1 'polypeptide(L)'
;MNWTQTARNFAEQLQQLSDESLIEKLATKILTQIYELTEAKKRKRALATVSKEIRKIYPNDEVSRPLYFEHTESKDGKPPIYKHIIFKKLTLTTSDWDELATDGSREEWLSQQQKNTEVASQPSLDNMTINQLNLDDETQQTLEQALEHSLMPLDEFIKQAISVYAKTITGKARKHSEDLSNVPTAELLSDAQWTTHPLRASELTKRAIRAIKFYNANRVGENKDRWCITQSAIASLTGSRQSTIKKILERYLDEIESHNIKYGLNGYSNRKQGKDISEEINMASLIPNGMD
;
A
#
# COMPACT_ATOMS: atom_id res chain seq x y z
N MET A 1 -0.05 -51.76 -1.19
CA MET A 1 0.35 -50.34 -1.15
C MET A 1 1.07 -50.05 0.17
N ASN A 2 2.17 -49.31 0.15
CA ASN A 2 2.94 -48.96 1.36
C ASN A 2 2.44 -47.62 1.94
N TRP A 3 1.43 -47.70 2.80
CA TRP A 3 0.82 -46.52 3.43
C TRP A 3 1.78 -45.72 4.30
N THR A 4 2.83 -46.36 4.84
CA THR A 4 3.87 -45.67 5.62
C THR A 4 4.67 -44.72 4.74
N GLN A 5 5.07 -45.15 3.54
CA GLN A 5 5.82 -44.29 2.62
C GLN A 5 4.93 -43.19 2.05
N THR A 6 3.69 -43.53 1.65
CA THR A 6 2.72 -42.52 1.17
C THR A 6 2.45 -41.45 2.24
N ALA A 7 2.32 -41.85 3.50
CA ALA A 7 2.11 -40.91 4.60
C ALA A 7 3.31 -40.02 4.90
N ARG A 8 4.55 -40.50 4.71
CA ARG A 8 5.75 -39.67 4.85
C ARG A 8 5.85 -38.61 3.77
N ASN A 9 5.70 -39.00 2.51
CA ASN A 9 5.70 -38.05 1.38
C ASN A 9 4.58 -37.01 1.56
N PHE A 10 3.43 -37.44 2.07
CA PHE A 10 2.32 -36.55 2.40
C PHE A 10 2.66 -35.56 3.52
N ALA A 11 3.29 -36.04 4.59
CA ALA A 11 3.64 -35.19 5.71
C ALA A 11 4.78 -34.20 5.37
N GLU A 12 5.70 -34.57 4.48
CA GLU A 12 6.70 -33.67 3.89
C GLU A 12 6.05 -32.58 3.03
N GLN A 13 5.07 -32.94 2.19
CA GLN A 13 4.28 -31.95 1.44
C GLN A 13 3.56 -30.99 2.38
N LEU A 14 3.01 -31.50 3.49
CA LEU A 14 2.34 -30.68 4.50
C LEU A 14 3.26 -29.64 5.14
N GLN A 15 4.56 -29.91 5.29
CA GLN A 15 5.53 -28.96 5.86
C GLN A 15 5.76 -27.72 4.98
N GLN A 16 5.52 -27.84 3.67
CA GLN A 16 5.71 -26.77 2.71
C GLN A 16 4.45 -25.93 2.50
N LEU A 17 3.34 -26.30 3.17
CA LEU A 17 2.05 -25.66 3.00
C LEU A 17 1.73 -24.75 4.19
N SER A 18 1.46 -23.49 3.89
CA SER A 18 0.94 -22.48 4.81
C SER A 18 -0.44 -21.98 4.38
N ASP A 19 -1.21 -22.82 3.70
CA ASP A 19 -2.56 -22.49 3.25
C ASP A 19 -3.50 -23.62 3.65
N GLU A 20 -4.55 -23.28 4.41
CA GLU A 20 -5.58 -24.20 4.85
C GLU A 20 -6.29 -24.90 3.67
N SER A 21 -6.55 -24.18 2.58
CA SER A 21 -7.15 -24.76 1.37
C SER A 21 -6.24 -25.81 0.72
N LEU A 22 -4.93 -25.57 0.69
CA LEU A 22 -3.97 -26.54 0.16
C LEU A 22 -3.85 -27.76 1.08
N ILE A 23 -3.87 -27.55 2.40
CA ILE A 23 -3.90 -28.62 3.41
C ILE A 23 -5.16 -29.49 3.21
N GLU A 24 -6.32 -28.88 2.97
CA GLU A 24 -7.58 -29.59 2.70
C GLU A 24 -7.56 -30.38 1.39
N LYS A 25 -7.04 -29.79 0.30
CA LYS A 25 -6.87 -30.48 -0.99
C LYS A 25 -5.95 -31.69 -0.84
N LEU A 26 -4.85 -31.53 -0.11
CA LEU A 26 -3.93 -32.63 0.19
C LEU A 26 -4.69 -33.72 0.97
N ALA A 27 -5.38 -33.36 2.06
CA ALA A 27 -6.17 -34.28 2.87
C ALA A 27 -7.15 -35.10 2.04
N THR A 28 -7.84 -34.43 1.12
CA THR A 28 -8.83 -35.05 0.24
C THR A 28 -8.18 -36.01 -0.73
N LYS A 29 -7.02 -35.63 -1.30
CA LYS A 29 -6.25 -36.51 -2.20
C LYS A 29 -5.81 -37.81 -1.51
N ILE A 30 -5.29 -37.73 -0.28
CA ILE A 30 -4.86 -38.93 0.44
C ILE A 30 -6.05 -39.79 0.87
N LEU A 31 -7.19 -39.18 1.24
CA LEU A 31 -8.42 -39.91 1.49
C LEU A 31 -8.88 -40.66 0.24
N THR A 32 -9.01 -39.98 -0.90
CA THR A 32 -9.40 -40.59 -2.17
C THR A 32 -8.50 -41.78 -2.51
N GLN A 33 -7.17 -41.63 -2.38
CA GLN A 33 -6.23 -42.73 -2.59
C GLN A 33 -6.46 -43.92 -1.65
N ILE A 34 -6.70 -43.67 -0.36
CA ILE A 34 -6.99 -44.75 0.59
C ILE A 34 -8.27 -45.49 0.19
N TYR A 35 -9.30 -44.77 -0.21
CA TYR A 35 -10.61 -45.34 -0.52
C TYR A 35 -10.63 -46.08 -1.87
N GLU A 36 -9.84 -45.64 -2.85
CA GLU A 36 -9.68 -46.28 -4.16
C GLU A 36 -8.74 -47.50 -4.13
N LEU A 37 -7.65 -47.41 -3.37
CA LEU A 37 -6.56 -48.40 -3.42
C LEU A 37 -6.58 -49.38 -2.24
N THR A 38 -7.54 -49.26 -1.32
CA THR A 38 -7.70 -50.15 -0.17
C THR A 38 -9.13 -50.70 -0.07
N GLU A 39 -9.23 -52.02 0.08
CA GLU A 39 -10.48 -52.71 0.41
C GLU A 39 -11.15 -52.11 1.66
N ALA A 40 -12.49 -51.99 1.66
CA ALA A 40 -13.27 -51.36 2.72
C ALA A 40 -12.88 -51.82 4.15
N LYS A 41 -12.69 -53.13 4.34
CA LYS A 41 -12.30 -53.73 5.64
C LYS A 41 -10.91 -53.29 6.14
N LYS A 42 -10.04 -52.81 5.24
CA LYS A 42 -8.64 -52.42 5.54
C LYS A 42 -8.44 -50.90 5.56
N ARG A 43 -9.42 -50.10 5.11
CA ARG A 43 -9.33 -48.61 5.06
C ARG A 43 -9.07 -47.99 6.42
N LYS A 44 -9.73 -48.46 7.48
CA LYS A 44 -9.49 -48.00 8.87
C LYS A 44 -8.04 -48.16 9.30
N ARG A 45 -7.41 -49.28 8.90
CA ARG A 45 -5.99 -49.54 9.19
C ARG A 45 -5.06 -48.65 8.37
N ALA A 46 -5.40 -48.38 7.11
CA ALA A 46 -4.67 -47.43 6.26
C ALA A 46 -4.74 -46.00 6.83
N LEU A 47 -5.93 -45.51 7.18
CA LEU A 47 -6.13 -44.21 7.82
C LEU A 47 -5.36 -44.07 9.15
N ALA A 48 -5.41 -45.11 9.99
CA ALA A 48 -4.66 -45.11 11.24
C ALA A 48 -3.14 -45.07 11.00
N THR A 49 -2.65 -45.75 9.95
CA THR A 49 -1.23 -45.73 9.57
C THR A 49 -0.81 -44.34 9.10
N VAL A 50 -1.61 -43.72 8.22
CA VAL A 50 -1.37 -42.36 7.72
C VAL A 50 -1.39 -41.34 8.85
N SER A 51 -2.41 -41.39 9.70
CA SER A 51 -2.53 -40.50 10.86
C SER A 51 -1.36 -40.66 11.83
N LYS A 52 -0.87 -41.89 12.03
CA LYS A 52 0.28 -42.16 12.91
C LYS A 52 1.56 -41.52 12.39
N GLU A 53 1.83 -41.59 11.09
CA GLU A 53 3.04 -40.97 10.52
C GLU A 53 2.95 -39.44 10.53
N ILE A 54 1.79 -38.86 10.24
CA ILE A 54 1.60 -37.40 10.32
C ILE A 54 1.79 -36.91 11.77
N ARG A 55 1.30 -37.66 12.77
CA ARG A 55 1.48 -37.32 14.20
C ARG A 55 2.93 -37.33 14.66
N LYS A 56 3.85 -38.01 13.95
CA LYS A 56 5.28 -37.93 14.28
C LYS A 56 5.86 -36.56 13.99
N ILE A 57 5.33 -35.89 12.96
CA ILE A 57 5.77 -34.55 12.54
C ILE A 57 4.96 -33.47 13.26
N TYR A 58 3.66 -33.71 13.40
CA TYR A 58 2.71 -32.82 14.07
C TYR A 58 2.13 -33.52 15.30
N PRO A 59 2.92 -33.66 16.39
CA PRO A 59 2.44 -34.27 17.62
C PRO A 59 1.34 -33.39 18.23
N ASN A 60 0.42 -34.05 18.92
CA ASN A 60 -0.52 -33.37 19.81
C ASN A 60 0.26 -32.92 21.04
N ASP A 61 0.39 -31.62 21.26
CA ASP A 61 1.03 -31.08 22.45
C ASP A 61 0.22 -29.93 23.07
N GLU A 62 0.62 -29.59 24.30
CA GLU A 62 0.05 -28.51 25.12
C GLU A 62 0.74 -27.17 24.83
N VAL A 63 1.76 -27.18 23.95
CA VAL A 63 2.53 -25.99 23.58
C VAL A 63 1.78 -25.25 22.50
N SER A 64 1.57 -23.95 22.70
CA SER A 64 0.99 -23.07 21.67
C SER A 64 1.83 -23.16 20.40
N ARG A 65 1.21 -23.64 19.31
CA ARG A 65 1.81 -23.64 17.97
C ARG A 65 1.11 -22.58 17.10
N PRO A 66 1.84 -21.83 16.26
CA PRO A 66 1.26 -20.87 15.32
C PRO A 66 0.35 -21.58 14.28
N LEU A 67 -0.39 -20.77 13.49
CA LEU A 67 -1.34 -21.09 12.39
C LEU A 67 -1.54 -22.59 12.03
N TYR A 68 -2.82 -22.98 11.84
CA TYR A 68 -3.30 -24.32 11.41
C TYR A 68 -3.42 -25.40 12.50
N PHE A 69 -3.48 -25.01 13.77
CA PHE A 69 -3.86 -25.88 14.88
C PHE A 69 -5.20 -25.41 15.49
N GLU A 70 -6.15 -26.33 15.62
CA GLU A 70 -7.41 -26.08 16.31
C GLU A 70 -7.25 -26.33 17.82
N HIS A 71 -7.87 -25.44 18.61
CA HIS A 71 -8.00 -25.57 20.06
C HIS A 71 -9.16 -26.52 20.38
N THR A 72 -8.88 -27.70 20.93
CA THR A 72 -9.95 -28.54 21.48
C THR A 72 -10.22 -28.19 22.93
N GLU A 73 -11.46 -27.81 23.25
CA GLU A 73 -11.90 -27.50 24.62
C GLU A 73 -11.63 -28.69 25.56
N SER A 74 -11.09 -28.38 26.74
CA SER A 74 -10.83 -29.34 27.81
C SER A 74 -12.13 -30.01 28.25
N LYS A 75 -12.29 -31.30 27.95
CA LYS A 75 -13.20 -32.17 28.68
C LYS A 75 -12.45 -32.85 29.83
N ASP A 76 -13.03 -32.81 31.01
CA ASP A 76 -12.58 -33.53 32.22
C ASP A 76 -11.20 -33.12 32.77
N GLY A 77 -10.96 -31.82 32.97
CA GLY A 77 -9.81 -31.31 33.73
C GLY A 77 -8.44 -31.55 33.11
N LYS A 78 -8.37 -31.87 31.81
CA LYS A 78 -7.12 -32.05 31.07
C LYS A 78 -6.72 -30.75 30.36
N PRO A 79 -5.42 -30.42 30.28
CA PRO A 79 -4.97 -29.24 29.56
C PRO A 79 -5.41 -29.27 28.08
N PRO A 80 -5.68 -28.09 27.48
CA PRO A 80 -6.06 -28.00 26.08
C PRO A 80 -4.94 -28.54 25.19
N ILE A 81 -5.33 -29.31 24.17
CA ILE A 81 -4.40 -29.93 23.23
C ILE A 81 -4.57 -29.26 21.87
N TYR A 82 -3.46 -28.84 21.27
CA TYR A 82 -3.45 -28.32 19.91
C TYR A 82 -3.39 -29.49 18.92
N LYS A 83 -4.33 -29.52 17.97
CA LYS A 83 -4.38 -30.53 16.90
C LYS A 83 -4.28 -29.86 15.55
N HIS A 84 -3.39 -30.36 14.69
CA HIS A 84 -3.29 -29.87 13.33
C HIS A 84 -4.60 -30.09 12.57
N ILE A 85 -5.06 -29.09 11.83
CA ILE A 85 -6.36 -29.09 11.11
C ILE A 85 -6.55 -30.30 10.18
N ILE A 86 -5.44 -30.85 9.67
CA ILE A 86 -5.43 -32.06 8.82
C ILE A 86 -6.17 -33.24 9.46
N PHE A 87 -6.10 -33.39 10.78
CA PHE A 87 -6.71 -34.51 11.48
C PHE A 87 -8.24 -34.44 11.51
N LYS A 88 -8.83 -33.25 11.38
CA LYS A 88 -10.29 -33.07 11.23
C LYS A 88 -10.80 -33.56 9.87
N LYS A 89 -9.94 -33.55 8.85
CA LYS A 89 -10.30 -34.03 7.52
C LYS A 89 -10.06 -35.53 7.38
N LEU A 90 -9.03 -36.06 8.04
CA LEU A 90 -8.73 -37.50 8.07
C LEU A 90 -9.68 -38.35 8.94
N THR A 91 -10.83 -37.82 9.37
CA THR A 91 -11.79 -38.49 10.25
C THR A 91 -13.08 -38.97 9.60
N LEU A 92 -13.26 -38.80 8.28
CA LEU A 92 -14.44 -39.37 7.61
C LEU A 92 -14.55 -40.86 7.94
N THR A 93 -15.70 -41.26 8.49
CA THR A 93 -15.90 -42.67 8.84
C THR A 93 -16.11 -43.48 7.58
N THR A 94 -15.87 -44.79 7.63
CA THR A 94 -16.17 -45.68 6.50
C THR A 94 -17.65 -45.60 6.11
N SER A 95 -18.55 -45.30 7.07
CA SER A 95 -19.98 -45.11 6.84
C SER A 95 -20.27 -43.86 5.99
N ASP A 96 -19.70 -42.72 6.35
CA ASP A 96 -19.92 -41.44 5.65
C ASP A 96 -19.43 -41.49 4.20
N TRP A 97 -18.38 -42.27 3.93
CA TRP A 97 -17.81 -42.43 2.59
C TRP A 97 -18.55 -43.46 1.73
N ASP A 98 -19.02 -44.55 2.33
CA ASP A 98 -19.75 -45.60 1.61
C ASP A 98 -21.20 -45.13 1.27
N GLU A 99 -21.79 -44.23 2.07
CA GLU A 99 -23.04 -43.53 1.72
C GLU A 99 -22.90 -42.58 0.51
N LEU A 100 -21.72 -41.95 0.34
CA LEU A 100 -21.40 -41.11 -0.82
C LEU A 100 -21.11 -41.90 -2.10
N ALA A 101 -20.97 -43.23 -2.02
CA ALA A 101 -20.61 -44.10 -3.15
C ALA A 101 -21.82 -44.59 -3.96
N THR A 102 -23.04 -44.41 -3.47
CA THR A 102 -24.28 -44.71 -4.20
C THR A 102 -24.79 -43.46 -4.91
N ASP A 103 -24.77 -43.50 -6.25
CA ASP A 103 -25.34 -42.54 -7.21
C ASP A 103 -24.90 -41.08 -7.09
N GLY A 104 -23.98 -40.64 -7.97
CA GLY A 104 -23.68 -39.22 -8.32
C GLY A 104 -23.16 -38.30 -7.20
N SER A 105 -23.36 -38.68 -5.95
CA SER A 105 -23.18 -37.90 -4.74
C SER A 105 -21.70 -37.64 -4.44
N ARG A 106 -20.80 -38.49 -4.97
CA ARG A 106 -19.34 -38.28 -4.88
C ARG A 106 -18.88 -37.11 -5.73
N GLU A 107 -19.39 -36.99 -6.95
CA GLU A 107 -19.06 -35.90 -7.86
C GLU A 107 -19.73 -34.59 -7.41
N GLU A 108 -20.95 -34.68 -6.88
CA GLU A 108 -21.63 -33.55 -6.26
C GLU A 108 -20.96 -33.09 -4.96
N TRP A 109 -20.49 -34.00 -4.11
CA TRP A 109 -19.73 -33.63 -2.91
C TRP A 109 -18.37 -33.03 -3.26
N LEU A 110 -17.63 -33.60 -4.23
CA LEU A 110 -16.39 -33.00 -4.74
C LEU A 110 -16.63 -31.61 -5.35
N SER A 111 -17.73 -31.45 -6.09
CA SER A 111 -18.15 -30.17 -6.69
C SER A 111 -18.64 -29.17 -5.64
N GLN A 112 -19.28 -29.61 -4.56
CA GLN A 112 -19.67 -28.77 -3.43
C GLN A 112 -18.45 -28.34 -2.61
N GLN A 113 -17.45 -29.20 -2.42
CA GLN A 113 -16.18 -28.79 -1.82
C GLN A 113 -15.45 -27.76 -2.69
N GLN A 114 -15.47 -27.91 -4.02
CA GLN A 114 -14.93 -26.89 -4.94
C GLN A 114 -15.75 -25.58 -4.90
N LYS A 115 -17.09 -25.64 -4.92
CA LYS A 115 -17.97 -24.46 -4.85
C LYS A 115 -17.91 -23.71 -3.52
N ASN A 116 -17.82 -24.41 -2.38
CA ASN A 116 -17.68 -23.74 -1.07
C ASN A 116 -16.30 -23.11 -0.88
N THR A 117 -15.29 -23.48 -1.68
CA THR A 117 -13.97 -22.82 -1.69
C THR A 117 -13.99 -21.49 -2.46
N GLU A 118 -14.90 -21.32 -3.44
CA GLU A 118 -15.04 -20.09 -4.23
C GLU A 118 -15.77 -18.96 -3.49
N VAL A 119 -16.56 -19.27 -2.44
CA VAL A 119 -17.38 -18.25 -1.75
C VAL A 119 -16.71 -17.72 -0.47
N ALA A 120 -15.63 -18.33 0.01
CA ALA A 120 -14.94 -17.91 1.24
C ALA A 120 -13.43 -17.66 1.11
N SER A 121 -12.89 -17.59 -0.11
CA SER A 121 -11.52 -17.12 -0.31
C SER A 121 -11.56 -15.65 -0.68
N GLN A 122 -11.29 -14.76 0.28
CA GLN A 122 -10.79 -13.44 -0.10
C GLN A 122 -9.60 -13.64 -1.06
N PRO A 123 -9.46 -12.84 -2.13
CA PRO A 123 -8.34 -12.98 -3.05
C PRO A 123 -7.04 -12.82 -2.26
N SER A 124 -6.37 -13.94 -2.01
CA SER A 124 -5.00 -13.97 -1.52
C SER A 124 -4.11 -13.67 -2.72
N LEU A 125 -3.25 -12.66 -2.57
CA LEU A 125 -2.27 -12.29 -3.59
C LEU A 125 -1.30 -13.44 -3.92
N ASP A 126 -1.15 -14.42 -3.02
CA ASP A 126 -0.11 -15.45 -3.07
C ASP A 126 -0.31 -16.48 -4.20
N ASN A 127 -1.48 -16.55 -4.83
CA ASN A 127 -1.79 -17.49 -5.92
C ASN A 127 -2.17 -16.79 -7.24
N MET A 128 -1.84 -15.50 -7.38
CA MET A 128 -2.25 -14.71 -8.53
C MET A 128 -1.39 -15.02 -9.76
N THR A 129 -2.01 -15.02 -10.95
CA THR A 129 -1.30 -15.07 -12.25
C THR A 129 -1.53 -13.78 -13.02
N ILE A 130 -0.61 -13.43 -13.93
CA ILE A 130 -0.68 -12.18 -14.70
C ILE A 130 -2.01 -12.06 -15.46
N ASN A 131 -2.49 -13.15 -16.05
CA ASN A 131 -3.76 -13.18 -16.80
C ASN A 131 -4.99 -12.84 -15.95
N GLN A 132 -4.92 -13.01 -14.62
CA GLN A 132 -6.03 -12.66 -13.71
C GLN A 132 -6.12 -11.16 -13.43
N LEU A 133 -5.12 -10.36 -13.84
CA LEU A 133 -5.10 -8.92 -13.65
C LEU A 133 -5.89 -8.16 -14.72
N ASN A 134 -6.34 -8.82 -15.80
CA ASN A 134 -7.07 -8.20 -16.92
C ASN A 134 -6.38 -6.92 -17.43
N LEU A 135 -5.07 -6.99 -17.64
CA LEU A 135 -4.26 -5.89 -18.15
C LEU A 135 -4.38 -5.79 -19.67
N ASP A 136 -4.17 -4.60 -20.22
CA ASP A 136 -3.92 -4.44 -21.64
C ASP A 136 -2.52 -4.99 -22.02
N ASP A 137 -2.33 -5.26 -23.31
CA ASP A 137 -1.12 -5.91 -23.83
C ASP A 137 0.17 -5.13 -23.49
N GLU A 138 0.13 -3.79 -23.49
CA GLU A 138 1.29 -2.94 -23.20
C GLU A 138 1.66 -3.02 -21.72
N THR A 139 0.66 -2.90 -20.83
CA THR A 139 0.86 -3.02 -19.38
C THR A 139 1.32 -4.42 -18.99
N GLN A 140 0.76 -5.46 -19.62
CA GLN A 140 1.18 -6.84 -19.39
C GLN A 140 2.64 -7.06 -19.78
N GLN A 141 3.04 -6.63 -20.98
CA GLN A 141 4.43 -6.78 -21.44
C GLN A 141 5.41 -6.03 -20.54
N THR A 142 5.03 -4.85 -20.07
CA THR A 142 5.83 -4.06 -19.13
C THR A 142 6.00 -4.78 -17.79
N LEU A 143 4.93 -5.38 -17.27
CA LEU A 143 4.95 -6.16 -16.04
C LEU A 143 5.84 -7.41 -16.18
N GLU A 144 5.71 -8.14 -17.29
CA GLU A 144 6.52 -9.34 -17.57
C GLU A 144 8.03 -8.99 -17.59
N GLN A 145 8.42 -7.92 -18.29
CA GLN A 145 9.80 -7.43 -18.31
C GLN A 145 10.28 -7.01 -16.90
N ALA A 146 9.42 -6.33 -16.13
CA ALA A 146 9.78 -5.91 -14.78
C ALA A 146 9.99 -7.10 -13.83
N LEU A 147 9.19 -8.16 -13.95
CA LEU A 147 9.35 -9.40 -13.19
C LEU A 147 10.62 -10.14 -13.59
N GLU A 148 10.92 -10.23 -14.89
CA GLU A 148 12.15 -10.84 -15.40
C GLU A 148 13.41 -10.11 -14.88
N HIS A 149 13.39 -8.78 -14.86
CA HIS A 149 14.51 -7.97 -14.36
C HIS A 149 14.63 -7.95 -12.83
N SER A 150 13.52 -7.95 -12.11
CA SER A 150 13.52 -7.88 -10.64
C SER A 150 13.75 -9.23 -9.97
N LEU A 151 13.56 -10.34 -10.70
CA LEU A 151 13.61 -11.71 -10.19
C LEU A 151 12.68 -11.93 -8.99
N MET A 152 11.58 -11.17 -8.93
CA MET A 152 10.62 -11.15 -7.85
C MET A 152 9.35 -11.90 -8.26
N PRO A 153 8.73 -12.72 -7.38
CA PRO A 153 7.45 -13.32 -7.67
C PRO A 153 6.35 -12.26 -7.79
N LEU A 154 5.31 -12.55 -8.58
CA LEU A 154 4.27 -11.57 -8.94
C LEU A 154 3.57 -10.98 -7.71
N ASP A 155 3.29 -11.78 -6.70
CA ASP A 155 2.59 -11.34 -5.48
C ASP A 155 3.43 -10.32 -4.68
N GLU A 156 4.73 -10.59 -4.52
CA GLU A 156 5.67 -9.70 -3.85
C GLU A 156 5.85 -8.41 -4.66
N PHE A 157 5.93 -8.52 -5.99
CA PHE A 157 6.01 -7.37 -6.88
C PHE A 157 4.78 -6.48 -6.75
N ILE A 158 3.57 -7.05 -6.77
CA ILE A 158 2.32 -6.30 -6.61
C ILE A 158 2.27 -5.65 -5.22
N LYS A 159 2.57 -6.39 -4.14
CA LYS A 159 2.59 -5.85 -2.77
C LYS A 159 3.56 -4.67 -2.67
N GLN A 160 4.75 -4.80 -3.25
CA GLN A 160 5.76 -3.75 -3.23
C GLN A 160 5.34 -2.54 -4.08
N ALA A 161 4.81 -2.76 -5.29
CA ALA A 161 4.32 -1.71 -6.17
C ALA A 161 3.19 -0.90 -5.51
N ILE A 162 2.20 -1.59 -4.92
CA ILE A 162 1.11 -0.97 -4.15
C ILE A 162 1.68 -0.18 -2.97
N SER A 163 2.59 -0.77 -2.19
CA SER A 163 3.20 -0.12 -1.01
C SER A 163 3.95 1.16 -1.38
N VAL A 164 4.79 1.11 -2.41
CA VAL A 164 5.57 2.26 -2.90
C VAL A 164 4.63 3.35 -3.43
N TYR A 165 3.64 2.98 -4.24
CA TYR A 165 2.72 3.94 -4.82
C TYR A 165 1.80 4.56 -3.76
N ALA A 166 1.26 3.76 -2.84
CA ALA A 166 0.45 4.22 -1.71
C ALA A 166 1.25 5.17 -0.80
N LYS A 167 2.50 4.84 -0.44
CA LYS A 167 3.39 5.74 0.31
C LYS A 167 3.65 7.04 -0.45
N THR A 168 3.80 6.97 -1.77
CA THR A 168 4.00 8.16 -2.61
C THR A 168 2.76 9.06 -2.61
N ILE A 169 1.57 8.50 -2.81
CA ILE A 169 0.31 9.26 -2.80
C ILE A 169 0.06 9.87 -1.42
N THR A 170 0.12 9.06 -0.37
CA THR A 170 -0.14 9.50 1.01
C THR A 170 0.90 10.50 1.49
N GLY A 171 2.18 10.31 1.15
CA GLY A 171 3.24 11.28 1.42
C GLY A 171 3.02 12.61 0.70
N LYS A 172 2.61 12.59 -0.57
CA LYS A 172 2.24 13.81 -1.31
C LYS A 172 1.04 14.50 -0.66
N ALA A 173 -0.03 13.76 -0.35
CA ALA A 173 -1.23 14.28 0.29
C ALA A 173 -0.91 14.94 1.65
N ARG A 174 -0.07 14.29 2.48
CA ARG A 174 0.39 14.84 3.75
C ARG A 174 1.11 16.18 3.58
N LYS A 175 2.08 16.27 2.66
CA LYS A 175 2.77 17.53 2.35
C LYS A 175 1.83 18.63 1.84
N HIS A 176 0.75 18.26 1.15
CA HIS A 176 -0.29 19.21 0.75
C HIS A 176 -1.21 19.66 1.89
N SER A 177 -1.19 18.98 3.04
CA SER A 177 -1.91 19.37 4.26
C SER A 177 -1.04 20.10 5.28
N GLU A 178 0.27 20.20 5.05
CA GLU A 178 1.20 20.91 5.93
C GLU A 178 0.98 22.42 5.85
N ASP A 179 0.98 23.08 7.01
CA ASP A 179 0.97 24.53 7.09
C ASP A 179 2.40 25.08 7.20
N LEU A 180 2.81 25.84 6.19
CA LEU A 180 4.14 26.46 6.12
C LEU A 180 4.20 27.84 6.78
N SER A 181 3.09 28.37 7.31
CA SER A 181 3.01 29.71 7.91
C SER A 181 4.05 29.93 9.01
N ASN A 182 4.32 28.91 9.83
CA ASN A 182 5.29 28.97 10.93
C ASN A 182 6.74 28.79 10.49
N VAL A 183 6.99 28.29 9.27
CA VAL A 183 8.36 28.10 8.78
C VAL A 183 8.98 29.47 8.49
N PRO A 184 10.19 29.78 8.99
CA PRO A 184 10.86 31.04 8.70
C PRO A 184 11.05 31.30 7.20
N THR A 185 10.89 32.55 6.77
CA THR A 185 11.03 32.95 5.37
C THR A 185 12.45 32.71 4.85
N ALA A 186 13.47 32.89 5.69
CA ALA A 186 14.85 32.57 5.35
C ALA A 186 15.00 31.08 4.99
N GLU A 187 14.46 30.18 5.82
CA GLU A 187 14.49 28.74 5.57
C GLU A 187 13.74 28.35 4.30
N LEU A 188 12.54 28.91 4.09
CA LEU A 188 11.81 28.67 2.84
C LEU A 188 12.59 29.14 1.60
N LEU A 189 13.41 30.20 1.71
CA LEU A 189 14.19 30.70 0.58
C LEU A 189 15.42 29.84 0.27
N SER A 190 16.18 29.44 1.29
CA SER A 190 17.53 28.86 1.10
C SER A 190 17.67 27.37 1.44
N ASP A 191 16.77 26.78 2.22
CA ASP A 191 16.93 25.39 2.65
C ASP A 191 16.54 24.38 1.56
N ALA A 192 17.41 23.39 1.36
CA ALA A 192 17.19 22.27 0.45
C ALA A 192 15.95 21.44 0.84
N GLN A 193 15.64 21.34 2.13
CA GLN A 193 14.46 20.62 2.64
C GLN A 193 13.16 21.17 2.01
N TRP A 194 13.05 22.48 1.90
CA TRP A 194 11.83 23.14 1.45
C TRP A 194 11.77 23.31 -0.07
N THR A 195 12.90 23.26 -0.75
CA THR A 195 13.02 23.54 -2.19
C THR A 195 12.05 22.73 -3.05
N THR A 196 11.80 21.46 -2.68
CA THR A 196 10.89 20.55 -3.39
C THR A 196 9.51 20.43 -2.74
N HIS A 197 9.24 21.21 -1.68
CA HIS A 197 7.97 21.15 -0.98
C HIS A 197 6.84 21.76 -1.85
N PRO A 198 5.72 21.04 -2.06
CA PRO A 198 4.68 21.47 -3.01
C PRO A 198 4.04 22.81 -2.67
N LEU A 199 3.97 23.16 -1.38
CA LEU A 199 3.36 24.41 -0.90
C LEU A 199 4.34 25.59 -0.76
N ARG A 200 5.66 25.36 -0.93
CA ARG A 200 6.68 26.41 -0.74
C ARG A 200 6.40 27.64 -1.60
N ALA A 201 6.14 27.43 -2.88
CA ALA A 201 5.90 28.53 -3.82
C ALA A 201 4.63 29.33 -3.47
N SER A 202 3.59 28.65 -2.99
CA SER A 202 2.34 29.30 -2.55
C SER A 202 2.60 30.23 -1.36
N GLU A 203 3.28 29.72 -0.35
CA GLU A 203 3.57 30.47 0.87
C GLU A 203 4.54 31.63 0.60
N LEU A 204 5.62 31.39 -0.13
CA LEU A 204 6.55 32.47 -0.54
C LEU A 204 5.88 33.53 -1.40
N THR A 205 4.93 33.17 -2.27
CA THR A 205 4.17 34.15 -3.06
C THR A 205 3.31 35.04 -2.17
N LYS A 206 2.58 34.44 -1.21
CA LYS A 206 1.79 35.18 -0.20
C LYS A 206 2.69 36.16 0.57
N ARG A 207 3.86 35.71 1.03
CA ARG A 207 4.82 36.55 1.75
C ARG A 207 5.43 37.66 0.88
N ALA A 208 5.73 37.38 -0.39
CA ALA A 208 6.25 38.36 -1.33
C ALA A 208 5.24 39.48 -1.61
N ILE A 209 3.95 39.15 -1.79
CA ILE A 209 2.87 40.13 -1.91
C ILE A 209 2.86 41.04 -0.68
N ARG A 210 2.84 40.46 0.53
CA ARG A 210 2.86 41.20 1.79
C ARG A 210 4.11 42.09 1.92
N ALA A 211 5.28 41.56 1.58
CA ALA A 211 6.55 42.28 1.65
C ALA A 211 6.55 43.51 0.73
N ILE A 212 6.07 43.38 -0.52
CA ILE A 212 5.96 44.51 -1.44
C ILE A 212 4.96 45.55 -0.92
N LYS A 213 3.79 45.11 -0.42
CA LYS A 213 2.79 46.02 0.17
C LYS A 213 3.38 46.81 1.35
N PHE A 214 4.06 46.11 2.26
CA PHE A 214 4.70 46.70 3.42
C PHE A 214 5.82 47.66 3.01
N TYR A 215 6.71 47.25 2.10
CA TYR A 215 7.81 48.05 1.59
C TYR A 215 7.29 49.36 0.98
N ASN A 216 6.36 49.26 0.04
CA ASN A 216 5.75 50.43 -0.57
C ASN A 216 5.13 51.33 0.52
N ALA A 217 4.27 50.79 1.38
CA ALA A 217 3.55 51.61 2.35
C ALA A 217 4.46 52.31 3.38
N ASN A 218 5.53 51.66 3.84
CA ASN A 218 6.26 52.09 5.04
C ASN A 218 7.73 52.45 4.82
N ARG A 219 8.35 52.02 3.71
CA ARG A 219 9.78 52.25 3.44
C ARG A 219 10.03 53.25 2.32
N VAL A 220 9.04 53.51 1.49
CA VAL A 220 9.20 54.35 0.30
C VAL A 220 8.53 55.72 0.48
N GLY A 221 9.33 56.78 0.38
CA GLY A 221 8.84 58.17 0.41
C GLY A 221 8.24 58.65 -0.92
N GLU A 222 8.80 58.23 -2.06
CA GLU A 222 8.39 58.70 -3.39
C GLU A 222 7.76 57.60 -4.24
N ASN A 223 6.72 57.94 -5.03
CA ASN A 223 6.02 56.95 -5.84
C ASN A 223 6.92 56.23 -6.87
N LYS A 224 7.97 56.92 -7.36
CA LYS A 224 8.93 56.37 -8.33
C LYS A 224 9.74 55.19 -7.81
N ASP A 225 9.90 55.07 -6.49
CA ASP A 225 10.68 54.00 -5.85
C ASP A 225 9.81 52.81 -5.42
N ARG A 226 8.48 52.90 -5.59
CA ARG A 226 7.55 51.80 -5.31
C ARG A 226 7.62 50.71 -6.37
N TRP A 227 7.35 49.49 -5.96
CA TRP A 227 7.32 48.31 -6.83
C TRP A 227 5.88 47.88 -7.10
N CYS A 228 5.56 47.69 -8.38
CA CYS A 228 4.31 47.08 -8.82
C CYS A 228 4.34 45.58 -8.52
N ILE A 229 3.24 45.04 -7.98
CA ILE A 229 3.13 43.60 -7.75
C ILE A 229 2.83 42.93 -9.10
N THR A 230 3.81 42.22 -9.64
CA THR A 230 3.72 41.49 -10.91
C THR A 230 4.27 40.07 -10.77
N GLN A 231 3.89 39.19 -11.69
CA GLN A 231 4.43 37.83 -11.76
C GLN A 231 5.97 37.79 -11.78
N SER A 232 6.61 38.70 -12.54
CA SER A 232 8.07 38.78 -12.62
C SER A 232 8.70 39.27 -11.31
N ALA A 233 8.12 40.28 -10.65
CA ALA A 233 8.61 40.79 -9.38
C ALA A 233 8.56 39.71 -8.28
N ILE A 234 7.45 38.97 -8.21
CA ILE A 234 7.31 37.84 -7.27
C ILE A 234 8.30 36.72 -7.61
N ALA A 235 8.56 36.45 -8.89
CA ALA A 235 9.55 35.46 -9.29
C ALA A 235 10.96 35.84 -8.84
N SER A 236 11.35 37.10 -9.00
CA SER A 236 12.64 37.62 -8.53
C SER A 236 12.80 37.48 -7.01
N LEU A 237 11.73 37.73 -6.24
CA LEU A 237 11.79 37.63 -4.78
C LEU A 237 11.79 36.19 -4.25
N THR A 238 11.06 35.29 -4.91
CA THR A 238 10.81 33.93 -4.38
C THR A 238 11.69 32.85 -5.00
N GLY A 239 12.34 33.14 -6.13
CA GLY A 239 13.05 32.17 -6.96
C GLY A 239 12.13 31.07 -7.54
N SER A 240 10.80 31.24 -7.46
CA SER A 240 9.84 30.24 -7.92
C SER A 240 9.56 30.37 -9.41
N ARG A 241 9.16 29.27 -10.04
CA ARG A 241 8.84 29.25 -11.48
C ARG A 241 7.66 30.16 -11.78
N GLN A 242 7.81 30.98 -12.82
CA GLN A 242 6.80 31.94 -13.27
C GLN A 242 5.42 31.32 -13.56
N SER A 243 5.38 30.13 -14.17
CA SER A 243 4.13 29.41 -14.45
C SER A 243 3.39 28.98 -13.18
N THR A 244 4.12 28.60 -12.14
CA THR A 244 3.56 28.27 -10.82
C THR A 244 3.02 29.52 -10.15
N ILE A 245 3.79 30.61 -10.15
CA ILE A 245 3.39 31.91 -9.57
C ILE A 245 2.11 32.41 -10.22
N LYS A 246 2.01 32.38 -11.56
CA LYS A 246 0.82 32.83 -12.29
C LYS A 246 -0.47 32.21 -11.73
N LYS A 247 -0.49 30.88 -11.56
CA LYS A 247 -1.64 30.14 -11.01
C LYS A 247 -1.96 30.52 -9.56
N ILE A 248 -0.95 30.87 -8.77
CA ILE A 248 -1.14 31.28 -7.37
C ILE A 248 -1.69 32.71 -7.30
N LEU A 249 -1.19 33.61 -8.15
CA LEU A 249 -1.62 35.01 -8.19
C LEU A 249 -3.10 35.19 -8.57
N GLU A 250 -3.68 34.24 -9.32
CA GLU A 250 -5.12 34.22 -9.62
C GLU A 250 -5.98 34.32 -8.34
N ARG A 251 -5.50 33.81 -7.20
CA ARG A 251 -6.20 33.86 -5.91
C ARG A 251 -6.13 35.22 -5.21
N TYR A 252 -5.20 36.08 -5.63
CA TYR A 252 -4.90 37.38 -5.02
C TYR A 252 -5.16 38.54 -5.99
N LEU A 253 -5.86 38.29 -7.10
CA LEU A 253 -6.00 39.25 -8.19
C LEU A 253 -6.57 40.59 -7.71
N ASP A 254 -7.71 40.57 -7.02
CA ASP A 254 -8.38 41.78 -6.51
C ASP A 254 -7.50 42.57 -5.53
N GLU A 255 -6.76 41.87 -4.66
CA GLU A 255 -5.84 42.50 -3.70
C GLU A 255 -4.67 43.19 -4.41
N ILE A 256 -4.11 42.52 -5.42
CA ILE A 256 -2.99 43.00 -6.22
C ILE A 256 -3.42 44.21 -7.06
N GLU A 257 -4.57 44.13 -7.72
CA GLU A 257 -5.13 45.21 -8.52
C GLU A 257 -5.43 46.43 -7.64
N SER A 258 -6.10 46.22 -6.51
CA SER A 258 -6.38 47.30 -5.54
C SER A 258 -5.11 48.01 -5.07
N HIS A 259 -4.06 47.25 -4.73
CA HIS A 259 -2.76 47.82 -4.33
C HIS A 259 -2.08 48.59 -5.47
N ASN A 260 -2.03 48.01 -6.67
CA ASN A 260 -1.38 48.64 -7.81
C ASN A 260 -2.13 49.92 -8.22
N ILE A 261 -3.47 49.90 -8.25
CA ILE A 261 -4.31 51.08 -8.54
C ILE A 261 -4.10 52.17 -7.48
N LYS A 262 -4.07 51.82 -6.19
CA LYS A 262 -3.85 52.77 -5.09
C LYS A 262 -2.60 53.65 -5.28
N TYR A 263 -1.54 53.09 -5.85
CA TYR A 263 -0.28 53.79 -6.08
C TYR A 263 -0.05 54.17 -7.57
N GLY A 264 -1.04 53.94 -8.44
CA GLY A 264 -0.91 54.19 -9.88
C GLY A 264 0.22 53.39 -10.55
N LEU A 265 0.47 52.16 -10.07
CA LEU A 265 1.58 51.32 -10.50
C LEU A 265 1.17 50.42 -11.66
N ASN A 266 2.09 50.20 -12.59
CA ASN A 266 1.94 49.25 -13.69
C ASN A 266 3.26 48.52 -13.94
N GLY A 267 3.29 47.60 -14.92
CA GLY A 267 4.50 46.81 -15.20
C GLY A 267 5.74 47.64 -15.56
N TYR A 268 5.58 48.86 -16.09
CA TYR A 268 6.70 49.77 -16.39
C TYR A 268 7.28 50.42 -15.12
N SER A 269 6.50 50.53 -14.03
CA SER A 269 6.98 51.04 -12.73
C SER A 269 8.13 50.21 -12.17
N ASN A 270 8.26 48.95 -12.58
CA ASN A 270 9.35 48.05 -12.18
C ASN A 270 10.61 48.20 -13.02
N ARG A 271 10.60 48.98 -14.11
CA ARG A 271 11.78 49.27 -14.93
C ARG A 271 12.59 50.38 -14.26
N LYS A 272 13.41 49.99 -13.29
CA LYS A 272 14.30 50.89 -12.57
C LYS A 272 15.74 50.62 -13.01
N GLN A 273 16.45 51.66 -13.44
CA GLN A 273 17.81 51.50 -13.96
C GLN A 273 18.75 51.07 -12.83
N GLY A 274 19.39 49.91 -12.98
CA GLY A 274 20.37 49.39 -12.03
C GLY A 274 19.81 48.97 -10.67
N LYS A 275 18.50 48.76 -10.54
CA LYS A 275 17.89 48.27 -9.30
C LYS A 275 17.13 46.97 -9.56
N ASP A 276 17.43 45.93 -8.78
CA ASP A 276 16.63 44.72 -8.72
C ASP A 276 15.75 44.73 -7.46
N ILE A 277 14.52 44.24 -7.57
CA ILE A 277 13.60 44.16 -6.44
C ILE A 277 14.13 43.23 -5.33
N SER A 278 14.90 42.20 -5.70
CA SER A 278 15.50 41.25 -4.76
C SER A 278 16.63 41.85 -3.92
N GLU A 279 17.24 42.94 -4.38
CA GLU A 279 18.25 43.70 -3.64
C GLU A 279 17.60 44.73 -2.69
N GLU A 280 16.44 45.27 -3.08
CA GLU A 280 15.73 46.33 -2.34
C GLU A 280 14.76 45.77 -1.28
N ILE A 281 14.16 44.60 -1.53
CA ILE A 281 13.15 43.99 -0.66
C ILE A 281 13.70 42.69 -0.08
N ASN A 282 14.29 42.77 1.11
CA ASN A 282 14.65 41.59 1.89
C ASN A 282 13.41 40.99 2.55
N MET A 283 12.81 39.97 1.90
CA MET A 283 11.61 39.32 2.42
C MET A 283 11.79 38.72 3.82
N ALA A 284 12.95 38.10 4.11
CA ALA A 284 13.18 37.47 5.40
C ALA A 284 13.25 38.48 6.54
N SER A 285 13.72 39.71 6.27
CA SER A 285 13.71 40.80 7.25
C SER A 285 12.33 41.44 7.42
N LEU A 286 11.59 41.63 6.32
CA LEU A 286 10.30 42.34 6.35
C LEU A 286 9.15 41.44 6.81
N ILE A 287 9.18 40.16 6.43
CA ILE A 287 8.16 39.16 6.70
C ILE A 287 8.89 37.90 7.19
N PRO A 288 9.29 37.82 8.48
CA PRO A 288 10.12 36.72 8.99
C PRO A 288 9.44 35.34 8.94
N ASN A 289 8.11 35.31 9.03
CA ASN A 289 7.29 34.11 8.87
C ASN A 289 5.94 34.49 8.22
N GLY A 290 5.07 33.50 8.02
CA GLY A 290 3.75 33.64 7.38
C GLY A 290 2.60 33.86 8.34
N MET A 291 2.90 33.90 9.65
CA MET A 291 1.97 34.29 10.70
C MET A 291 1.87 35.83 10.70
N ASP A 292 0.71 36.34 11.08
CA ASP A 292 0.47 37.79 11.16
C ASP A 292 1.15 38.39 12.41
#